data_AF-A0A7L4QG63-F1
#
_entry.id   AF-A0A7L4QG63-F1
#
_cell.length_a   1.000
_cell.length_b   1.000
_cell.length_c   1.000
_cell.angle_alpha   90.00
_cell.angle_beta   90.00
_cell.angle_gamma   90.00
#
_symmetry.space_group_name_H-M   'P 1'
#
loop_
_entity.id
_entity.type
_entity.pdbx_description
1 polymer ?
#
loop_
_entity_poly.entity_id
_entity_poly.type
_entity_poly.pdbx_seq_one_letter_code
_entity_poly.pdbx_strand_id
1 'polypeptide(L)'
;IAYVGATPPIPAIDQGLDAKIVAAAQTQGSDIVVWPESNYTGPSFLIGKKIGTFPPGSIQDMVLKKWLQDNGIDISKVDIKAMGPGDASIALTAKQVDAVFLPHPSPAVLEIEGNGKSVVKSGEMWPGHACCVLLVSGKLIRENPELVKEIINIHVKATEYIEENPEEAAEIASRKLGLSKETILYSMENSDTTYIHNPNDIIVYMEAYAKEHYDLGYTKKLLTAKDLIDTKLYDETVKK
;
A
#
# COMPACT_ATOMS: atom_id res chain seq x y z
N ILE A 1 13.02 1.55 -13.64
CA ILE A 1 12.82 0.91 -12.32
C ILE A 1 11.98 1.87 -11.50
N ALA A 2 11.00 1.38 -10.76
CA ALA A 2 10.13 2.21 -9.93
C ALA A 2 9.67 1.45 -8.68
N TYR A 3 9.58 2.16 -7.55
CA TYR A 3 8.79 1.72 -6.41
C TYR A 3 7.38 2.26 -6.57
N VAL A 4 6.40 1.36 -6.58
CA VAL A 4 4.99 1.69 -6.85
C VAL A 4 4.07 0.85 -5.97
N GLY A 5 2.81 1.27 -5.85
CA GLY A 5 1.78 0.38 -5.33
C GLY A 5 1.66 -0.89 -6.18
N ALA A 6 1.17 -1.96 -5.58
CA ALA A 6 0.96 -3.25 -6.21
C ALA A 6 -0.14 -3.21 -7.30
N THR A 7 -1.16 -2.34 -7.18
CA THR A 7 -2.27 -2.30 -8.14
C THR A 7 -2.02 -1.50 -9.41
N PRO A 8 -1.37 -0.29 -9.42
CA PRO A 8 -1.18 0.49 -10.64
C PRO A 8 -0.49 -0.23 -11.83
N PRO A 9 0.48 -1.15 -11.62
CA PRO A 9 1.07 -1.91 -12.74
C PRO A 9 0.07 -2.75 -13.53
N ILE A 10 -1.03 -3.20 -12.93
CA ILE A 10 -1.99 -4.14 -13.53
C ILE A 10 -2.61 -3.59 -14.82
N PRO A 11 -3.33 -2.46 -14.81
CA PRO A 11 -3.90 -1.89 -16.04
C PRO A 11 -2.82 -1.43 -17.02
N ALA A 12 -1.66 -0.97 -16.54
CA ALA A 12 -0.57 -0.55 -17.41
C ALA A 12 0.00 -1.73 -18.22
N ILE A 13 0.21 -2.89 -17.58
CA ILE A 13 0.69 -4.12 -18.24
C ILE A 13 -0.35 -4.64 -19.24
N ASP A 14 -1.64 -4.59 -18.90
CA ASP A 14 -2.71 -4.95 -19.85
C ASP A 14 -2.72 -4.05 -21.10
N GLN A 15 -2.38 -2.77 -20.92
CA GLN A 15 -2.27 -1.79 -22.00
C GLN A 15 -0.95 -1.86 -22.79
N GLY A 16 -0.06 -2.79 -22.44
CA GLY A 16 1.17 -3.05 -23.19
C GLY A 16 2.44 -2.47 -22.56
N LEU A 17 2.40 -2.01 -21.31
CA LEU A 17 3.63 -1.72 -20.57
C LEU A 17 4.45 -3.01 -20.41
N ASP A 18 5.60 -3.08 -21.06
CA ASP A 18 6.57 -4.15 -20.89
C ASP A 18 7.34 -3.96 -19.58
N ALA A 19 6.78 -4.47 -18.48
CA ALA A 19 7.37 -4.44 -17.14
C ALA A 19 6.93 -5.65 -16.28
N LYS A 20 7.71 -5.96 -15.25
CA LYS A 20 7.43 -7.00 -14.26
C LYS A 20 7.74 -6.50 -12.85
N ILE A 21 6.95 -6.97 -11.89
CA ILE A 21 7.27 -6.88 -10.47
C ILE A 21 8.35 -7.91 -10.18
N VAL A 22 9.47 -7.48 -9.61
CA VAL A 22 10.63 -8.37 -9.33
C VAL A 22 10.92 -8.53 -7.84
N ALA A 23 10.32 -7.70 -6.99
CA ALA A 23 10.39 -7.82 -5.53
C ALA A 23 9.12 -7.20 -4.91
N ALA A 24 8.68 -7.76 -3.78
CA ALA A 24 7.77 -7.04 -2.88
C ALA A 24 8.55 -5.94 -2.15
N ALA A 25 7.87 -4.96 -1.56
CA ALA A 25 8.54 -3.97 -0.69
C ALA A 25 7.91 -3.91 0.70
N GLN A 26 6.59 -4.05 0.79
CA GLN A 26 5.88 -4.16 2.06
C GLN A 26 4.48 -4.77 1.89
N THR A 27 3.95 -5.30 2.98
CA THR A 27 2.51 -5.58 3.15
C THR A 27 1.91 -4.60 4.15
N GLN A 28 0.60 -4.38 4.03
CA GLN A 28 -0.17 -3.57 4.98
C GLN A 28 0.32 -2.10 5.07
N GLY A 29 0.14 -1.45 6.23
CA GLY A 29 0.67 -0.12 6.51
C GLY A 29 -0.28 1.04 6.23
N SER A 30 -1.60 0.81 6.28
CA SER A 30 -2.62 1.86 6.17
C SER A 30 -3.65 1.76 7.29
N ASP A 31 -4.15 2.90 7.76
CA ASP A 31 -5.11 2.94 8.87
C ASP A 31 -6.36 3.72 8.48
N ILE A 32 -7.51 3.25 8.99
CA ILE A 32 -8.71 4.07 9.08
C ILE A 32 -8.51 5.04 10.25
N VAL A 33 -8.56 6.33 9.94
CA VAL A 33 -8.43 7.42 10.91
C VAL A 33 -9.74 8.19 10.97
N VAL A 34 -10.24 8.43 12.17
CA VAL A 34 -11.43 9.25 12.45
C VAL A 34 -11.06 10.40 13.38
N TRP A 35 -11.95 11.36 13.61
CA TRP A 35 -11.67 12.42 14.59
C TRP A 35 -11.48 11.85 16.01
N PRO A 36 -10.65 12.47 16.86
CA PRO A 36 -10.38 12.00 18.22
C PRO A 36 -11.65 11.77 19.06
N GLU A 37 -12.64 12.64 18.93
CA GLU A 37 -13.92 12.58 19.64
C GLU A 37 -14.92 11.56 19.08
N SER A 38 -14.63 10.96 17.91
CA SER A 38 -15.55 10.04 17.26
C SER A 38 -15.77 8.79 18.10
N ASN A 39 -17.03 8.42 18.34
CA ASN A 39 -17.37 7.15 18.98
C ASN A 39 -17.41 6.01 17.93
N TYR A 40 -16.22 5.63 17.46
CA TYR A 40 -16.08 4.52 16.52
C TYR A 40 -16.47 3.20 17.18
N THR A 41 -17.41 2.48 16.59
CA THR A 41 -18.00 1.24 17.13
C THR A 41 -17.87 0.06 16.15
N GLY A 42 -16.89 0.14 15.25
CA GLY A 42 -16.64 -0.86 14.22
C GLY A 42 -17.15 -0.45 12.83
N PRO A 43 -17.10 -1.37 11.84
CA PRO A 43 -17.33 -1.06 10.43
C PRO A 43 -18.64 -0.31 10.14
N SER A 44 -19.72 -0.64 10.86
CA SER A 44 -21.04 -0.01 10.69
C SER A 44 -21.05 1.51 10.94
N PHE A 45 -20.05 2.03 11.67
CA PHE A 45 -19.82 3.47 11.84
C PHE A 45 -19.71 4.21 10.50
N LEU A 46 -19.20 3.56 9.45
CA LEU A 46 -18.99 4.20 8.14
C LEU A 46 -20.27 4.30 7.29
N ILE A 47 -21.37 3.67 7.69
CA ILE A 47 -22.65 3.77 6.96
C ILE A 47 -23.15 5.22 7.02
N GLY A 48 -23.35 5.81 5.84
CA GLY A 48 -23.76 7.20 5.64
C GLY A 48 -22.63 8.22 5.85
N LYS A 49 -21.38 7.76 6.04
CA LYS A 49 -20.22 8.62 6.27
C LYS A 49 -19.43 8.91 5.00
N LYS A 50 -18.69 10.02 5.03
CA LYS A 50 -17.71 10.36 4.01
C LYS A 50 -16.34 9.86 4.43
N ILE A 51 -15.69 9.10 3.54
CA ILE A 51 -14.34 8.60 3.78
C ILE A 51 -13.39 9.05 2.67
N GLY A 52 -12.30 9.72 3.05
CA GLY A 52 -11.24 10.12 2.13
C GLY A 52 -10.23 8.99 1.91
N THR A 53 -10.05 8.54 0.68
CA THR A 53 -9.01 7.55 0.32
C THR A 53 -8.61 7.68 -1.15
N PHE A 54 -7.71 6.83 -1.62
CA PHE A 54 -7.22 6.87 -3.00
C PHE A 54 -8.31 6.52 -4.03
N PRO A 55 -8.09 6.85 -5.32
CA PRO A 55 -9.06 6.58 -6.38
C PRO A 55 -9.44 5.09 -6.53
N PRO A 56 -10.57 4.79 -7.19
CA PRO A 56 -10.99 3.43 -7.50
C PRO A 56 -9.89 2.56 -8.13
N GLY A 57 -9.75 1.30 -7.66
CA GLY A 57 -8.71 0.36 -8.11
C GLY A 57 -7.33 0.56 -7.46
N SER A 58 -7.17 1.59 -6.64
CA SER A 58 -6.02 1.67 -5.72
C SER A 58 -6.11 0.58 -4.66
N ILE A 59 -4.98 0.28 -4.02
CA ILE A 59 -4.90 -0.70 -2.93
C ILE A 59 -5.85 -0.34 -1.81
N GLN A 60 -5.86 0.93 -1.40
CA GLN A 60 -6.68 1.40 -0.29
C GLN A 60 -8.17 1.34 -0.63
N ASP A 61 -8.57 1.72 -1.84
CA ASP A 61 -9.96 1.56 -2.30
C ASP A 61 -10.41 0.11 -2.25
N MET A 62 -9.58 -0.80 -2.77
CA MET A 62 -9.88 -2.23 -2.81
C MET A 62 -9.96 -2.85 -1.41
N VAL A 63 -8.97 -2.59 -0.55
CA VAL A 63 -8.94 -3.12 0.83
C VAL A 63 -10.13 -2.60 1.61
N LEU A 64 -10.47 -1.31 1.49
CA LEU A 64 -11.63 -0.72 2.15
C LEU A 64 -12.94 -1.37 1.70
N LYS A 65 -13.16 -1.47 0.39
CA LYS A 65 -14.39 -2.05 -0.18
C LYS A 65 -14.55 -3.52 0.20
N LYS A 66 -13.48 -4.31 0.09
CA LYS A 66 -13.47 -5.70 0.51
C LYS A 66 -13.85 -5.83 1.98
N TRP A 67 -13.22 -5.04 2.86
CA TRP A 67 -13.49 -5.10 4.28
C TRP A 67 -14.93 -4.69 4.65
N LEU A 68 -15.48 -3.68 3.97
CA LEU A 68 -16.89 -3.32 4.11
C LEU A 68 -17.80 -4.49 3.73
N GLN A 69 -17.54 -5.15 2.59
CA GLN A 69 -18.31 -6.31 2.11
C GLN A 69 -18.20 -7.50 3.06
N ASP A 70 -16.99 -7.82 3.54
CA ASP A 70 -16.75 -8.92 4.49
C ASP A 70 -17.52 -8.70 5.81
N ASN A 71 -17.82 -7.45 6.16
CA ASN A 71 -18.64 -7.06 7.30
C ASN A 71 -20.13 -6.85 6.97
N GLY A 72 -20.58 -7.27 5.78
CA GLY A 72 -21.98 -7.19 5.35
C GLY A 72 -22.46 -5.76 5.06
N ILE A 73 -21.55 -4.82 4.85
CA ILE A 73 -21.87 -3.42 4.54
C ILE A 73 -21.95 -3.24 3.03
N ASP A 74 -23.08 -2.72 2.58
CA ASP A 74 -23.27 -2.26 1.22
C ASP A 74 -22.41 -1.01 0.97
N ILE A 75 -21.42 -1.14 0.08
CA ILE A 75 -20.47 -0.06 -0.29
C ILE A 75 -21.21 1.21 -0.73
N SER A 76 -22.38 1.08 -1.38
CA SER A 76 -23.15 2.25 -1.84
C SER A 76 -23.69 3.13 -0.71
N LYS A 77 -23.67 2.61 0.53
CA LYS A 77 -24.05 3.36 1.73
C LYS A 77 -22.88 4.15 2.32
N VAL A 78 -21.67 4.03 1.79
CA VAL A 78 -20.49 4.78 2.25
C VAL A 78 -20.05 5.72 1.13
N ASP A 79 -19.88 7.01 1.46
CA ASP A 79 -19.48 8.03 0.48
C ASP A 79 -17.95 8.11 0.39
N ILE A 80 -17.36 7.25 -0.45
CA ILE A 80 -15.91 7.21 -0.68
C ILE A 80 -15.49 8.36 -1.59
N LYS A 81 -14.60 9.23 -1.09
CA LYS A 81 -14.04 10.37 -1.81
C LYS A 81 -12.60 10.08 -2.20
N ALA A 82 -12.34 10.10 -3.51
CA ALA A 82 -11.00 9.94 -4.06
C ALA A 82 -10.13 11.19 -3.81
N MET A 83 -9.01 11.03 -3.13
CA MET A 83 -8.07 12.08 -2.74
C MET A 83 -6.71 11.49 -2.39
N GLY A 84 -5.65 12.29 -2.58
CA GLY A 84 -4.31 11.92 -2.10
C GLY A 84 -4.17 12.13 -0.59
N PRO A 85 -3.10 11.62 0.04
CA PRO A 85 -2.94 11.67 1.50
C PRO A 85 -2.97 13.08 2.08
N GLY A 86 -2.30 14.05 1.45
CA GLY A 86 -2.31 15.44 1.92
C GLY A 86 -3.70 16.07 1.92
N ASP A 87 -4.41 15.96 0.78
CA ASP A 87 -5.78 16.48 0.66
C ASP A 87 -6.75 15.78 1.61
N ALA A 88 -6.58 14.47 1.81
CA ALA A 88 -7.38 13.69 2.75
C ALA A 88 -7.16 14.08 4.20
N SER A 89 -5.90 14.24 4.63
CA SER A 89 -5.58 14.73 5.96
C SER A 89 -6.15 16.12 6.21
N ILE A 90 -6.03 17.04 5.23
CA ILE A 90 -6.64 18.37 5.32
C ILE A 90 -8.16 18.28 5.41
N ALA A 91 -8.79 17.44 4.60
CA ALA A 91 -10.24 17.25 4.62
C ALA A 91 -10.72 16.68 5.96
N LEU A 92 -9.98 15.75 6.59
CA LEU A 92 -10.30 15.24 7.91
C LEU A 92 -10.19 16.36 8.95
N THR A 93 -9.06 17.06 9.01
CA THR A 93 -8.83 18.16 9.97
C THR A 93 -9.87 19.27 9.82
N ALA A 94 -10.25 19.61 8.58
CA ALA A 94 -11.29 20.59 8.28
C ALA A 94 -12.72 20.07 8.47
N LYS A 95 -12.88 18.83 8.97
CA LYS A 95 -14.14 18.14 9.19
C LYS A 95 -15.04 18.00 7.94
N GLN A 96 -14.42 17.92 6.76
CA GLN A 96 -15.10 17.75 5.47
C GLN A 96 -15.39 16.28 5.14
N VAL A 97 -14.61 15.36 5.71
CA VAL A 97 -14.84 13.90 5.71
C VAL A 97 -14.86 13.39 7.16
N ASP A 98 -15.64 12.34 7.41
CA ASP A 98 -15.80 11.75 8.75
C ASP A 98 -14.66 10.77 9.10
N ALA A 99 -14.01 10.22 8.07
CA ALA A 99 -12.89 9.30 8.19
C ALA A 99 -11.94 9.45 7.01
N VAL A 100 -10.73 8.93 7.13
CA VAL A 100 -9.81 8.70 6.02
C VAL A 100 -9.23 7.29 6.11
N PHE A 101 -8.84 6.70 4.99
CA PHE A 101 -8.07 5.46 4.95
C PHE A 101 -6.78 5.70 4.17
N LEU A 102 -5.66 5.83 4.89
CA LEU A 102 -4.40 6.35 4.36
C LEU A 102 -3.19 5.53 4.82
N PRO A 103 -2.14 5.45 3.99
CA PRO A 103 -0.88 4.82 4.36
C PRO A 103 -0.09 5.68 5.35
N HIS A 104 0.71 5.01 6.17
CA HIS A 104 1.72 5.66 6.99
C HIS A 104 2.75 6.43 6.14
N PRO A 105 3.21 7.62 6.59
CA PRO A 105 3.04 8.19 7.94
C PRO A 105 1.83 9.13 8.13
N SER A 106 0.88 9.20 7.19
CA SER A 106 -0.25 10.15 7.30
C SER A 106 -1.13 9.94 8.56
N PRO A 107 -1.50 8.70 8.94
CA PRO A 107 -2.17 8.44 10.23
C PRO A 107 -1.38 8.95 11.44
N ALA A 108 -0.08 8.65 11.51
CA ALA A 108 0.79 9.10 12.59
C ALA A 108 0.85 10.63 12.71
N VAL A 109 0.93 11.35 11.59
CA VAL A 109 0.89 12.82 11.59
C VAL A 109 -0.44 13.33 12.14
N LEU A 110 -1.57 12.75 11.70
CA LEU A 110 -2.89 13.14 12.19
C LEU A 110 -3.05 12.89 13.70
N GLU A 111 -2.49 11.80 14.22
CA GLU A 111 -2.52 11.48 15.65
C GLU A 111 -1.65 12.43 16.47
N ILE A 112 -0.41 12.68 16.05
CA ILE A 112 0.53 13.58 16.74
C ILE A 112 -0.01 15.02 16.80
N GLU A 113 -0.64 15.48 15.72
CA GLU A 113 -1.25 16.81 15.67
C GLU A 113 -2.59 16.90 16.43
N GLY A 114 -3.09 15.77 16.96
CA GLY A 114 -4.39 15.71 17.65
C GLY A 114 -5.59 15.89 16.73
N ASN A 115 -5.41 15.67 15.42
CA ASN A 115 -6.43 15.84 14.38
C ASN A 115 -7.17 14.52 14.05
N GLY A 116 -6.63 13.38 14.48
CA GLY A 116 -7.21 12.07 14.23
C GLY A 116 -6.82 11.02 15.26
N LYS A 117 -7.47 9.87 15.18
CA LYS A 117 -7.07 8.62 15.85
C LYS A 117 -7.25 7.46 14.90
N SER A 118 -6.24 6.59 14.80
CA SER A 118 -6.36 5.32 14.10
C SER A 118 -7.33 4.40 14.84
N VAL A 119 -8.24 3.76 14.11
CA VAL A 119 -9.27 2.87 14.68
C VAL A 119 -9.30 1.47 14.10
N VAL A 120 -8.72 1.27 12.91
CA VAL A 120 -8.56 -0.04 12.27
C VAL A 120 -7.31 0.01 11.39
N LYS A 121 -6.44 -0.98 11.50
CA LYS A 121 -5.29 -1.14 10.61
C LYS A 121 -5.60 -2.04 9.42
N SER A 122 -4.94 -1.86 8.30
CA SER A 122 -5.27 -2.55 7.05
C SER A 122 -5.01 -4.06 7.10
N GLY A 123 -4.10 -4.52 7.95
CA GLY A 123 -3.89 -5.93 8.25
C GLY A 123 -5.03 -6.59 9.02
N GLU A 124 -5.81 -5.82 9.80
CA GLU A 124 -7.07 -6.30 10.37
C GLU A 124 -8.16 -6.43 9.31
N MET A 125 -8.05 -5.62 8.25
CA MET A 125 -9.02 -5.57 7.15
C MET A 125 -8.79 -6.67 6.13
N TRP A 126 -7.53 -6.87 5.72
CA TRP A 126 -7.09 -7.93 4.83
C TRP A 126 -5.67 -8.36 5.22
N PRO A 127 -5.53 -9.38 6.09
CA PRO A 127 -4.23 -9.82 6.59
C PRO A 127 -3.25 -10.11 5.46
N GLY A 128 -2.04 -9.55 5.56
CA GLY A 128 -0.93 -9.78 4.62
C GLY A 128 -1.07 -9.14 3.24
N HIS A 129 -2.08 -8.29 3.01
CA HIS A 129 -2.29 -7.72 1.68
C HIS A 129 -1.05 -6.97 1.15
N ALA A 130 -0.73 -7.20 -0.12
CA ALA A 130 0.40 -6.54 -0.77
C ALA A 130 0.18 -5.03 -0.87
N CYS A 131 1.20 -4.23 -0.56
CA CYS A 131 1.13 -2.78 -0.67
C CYS A 131 2.07 -2.25 -1.75
N CYS A 132 3.37 -2.13 -1.47
CA CYS A 132 4.32 -1.59 -2.44
C CYS A 132 5.21 -2.69 -3.02
N VAL A 133 5.69 -2.45 -4.25
CA VAL A 133 6.50 -3.39 -5.02
C VAL A 133 7.60 -2.67 -5.80
N LEU A 134 8.64 -3.43 -6.18
CA LEU A 134 9.68 -3.00 -7.11
C LEU A 134 9.33 -3.43 -8.54
N LEU A 135 9.01 -2.45 -9.39
CA LEU A 135 8.69 -2.65 -10.81
C LEU A 135 9.91 -2.37 -11.70
N VAL A 136 10.22 -3.31 -12.59
CA VAL A 136 11.32 -3.20 -13.55
C VAL A 136 10.81 -3.40 -14.97
N SER A 137 11.27 -2.56 -15.91
CA SER A 137 10.94 -2.69 -17.33
C SER A 137 11.48 -4.00 -17.90
N GLY A 138 10.72 -4.67 -18.76
CA GLY A 138 11.12 -5.91 -19.43
C GLY A 138 12.38 -5.75 -20.29
N LYS A 139 12.58 -4.57 -20.91
CA LYS A 139 13.84 -4.22 -21.59
C LYS A 139 15.05 -4.42 -20.67
N LEU A 140 15.02 -3.85 -19.47
CA LEU A 140 16.13 -3.96 -18.52
C LEU A 140 16.34 -5.40 -18.03
N ILE A 141 15.25 -6.14 -17.79
CA ILE A 141 15.30 -7.57 -17.42
C ILE A 141 16.00 -8.40 -18.49
N ARG A 142 15.71 -8.15 -19.78
CA ARG A 142 16.27 -8.92 -20.89
C ARG A 142 17.69 -8.49 -21.27
N GLU A 143 17.97 -7.18 -21.28
CA GLU A 143 19.24 -6.65 -21.75
C GLU A 143 20.33 -6.63 -20.67
N ASN A 144 19.97 -6.38 -19.41
CA ASN A 144 20.92 -6.27 -18.29
C ASN A 144 20.43 -7.02 -17.03
N PRO A 145 20.24 -8.35 -17.09
CA PRO A 145 19.72 -9.14 -15.97
C PRO A 145 20.62 -9.07 -14.72
N GLU A 146 21.94 -8.98 -14.87
CA GLU A 146 22.85 -8.88 -13.72
C GLU A 146 22.69 -7.54 -12.97
N LEU A 147 22.47 -6.44 -13.70
CA LEU A 147 22.13 -5.14 -13.07
C LEU A 147 20.82 -5.24 -12.29
N VAL A 148 19.81 -5.95 -12.82
CA VAL A 148 18.55 -6.17 -12.11
C VAL A 148 18.76 -7.00 -10.83
N LYS A 149 19.61 -8.04 -10.86
CA LYS A 149 19.98 -8.80 -9.66
C LYS A 149 20.70 -7.94 -8.63
N GLU A 150 21.62 -7.07 -9.05
CA GLU A 150 22.28 -6.13 -8.14
C GLU A 150 21.28 -5.18 -7.47
N ILE A 151 20.31 -4.67 -8.23
CA ILE A 151 19.23 -3.83 -7.67
C ILE A 151 18.37 -4.61 -6.69
N ILE A 152 18.00 -5.86 -7.01
CA ILE A 152 17.25 -6.73 -6.10
C ILE A 152 18.06 -6.97 -4.83
N ASN A 153 19.35 -7.29 -4.93
CA ASN A 153 20.22 -7.50 -3.77
C ASN A 153 20.32 -6.25 -2.89
N ILE A 154 20.44 -5.06 -3.48
CA ILE A 154 20.41 -3.79 -2.74
C ILE A 154 19.06 -3.61 -2.05
N HIS A 155 17.96 -3.94 -2.72
CA HIS A 155 16.62 -3.83 -2.17
C HIS A 155 16.40 -4.79 -0.98
N VAL A 156 16.85 -6.05 -1.09
CA VAL A 156 16.83 -7.03 0.01
C VAL A 156 17.58 -6.48 1.22
N LYS A 157 18.84 -6.06 1.02
CA LYS A 157 19.67 -5.47 2.09
C LYS A 157 19.06 -4.22 2.70
N ALA A 158 18.43 -3.37 1.88
CA ALA A 158 17.75 -2.18 2.40
C ALA A 158 16.53 -2.54 3.25
N THR A 159 15.82 -3.61 2.89
CA THR A 159 14.68 -4.12 3.65
C THR A 159 15.13 -4.66 5.01
N GLU A 160 16.15 -5.53 5.02
CA GLU A 160 16.77 -6.08 6.24
C GLU A 160 17.33 -4.95 7.13
N TYR A 161 17.98 -3.96 6.52
CA TYR A 161 18.56 -2.83 7.23
C TYR A 161 17.51 -1.98 7.97
N ILE A 162 16.29 -1.83 7.42
CA ILE A 162 15.19 -1.12 8.11
C ILE A 162 14.83 -1.84 9.41
N GLU A 163 14.78 -3.17 9.40
CA GLU A 163 14.44 -3.98 10.56
C GLU A 163 15.57 -3.98 11.61
N GLU A 164 16.81 -4.07 11.16
CA GLU A 164 17.99 -4.10 12.03
C GLU A 164 18.34 -2.73 12.61
N ASN A 165 18.04 -1.64 11.88
CA ASN A 165 18.46 -0.28 12.23
C ASN A 165 17.29 0.73 12.14
N PRO A 166 16.19 0.53 12.88
CA PRO A 166 14.97 1.33 12.72
C PRO A 166 15.19 2.82 13.00
N GLU A 167 16.07 3.17 13.93
CA GLU A 167 16.41 4.56 14.21
C GLU A 167 17.14 5.28 13.07
N GLU A 168 18.09 4.60 12.43
CA GLU A 168 18.84 5.18 11.32
C GLU A 168 17.97 5.24 10.06
N ALA A 169 17.14 4.20 9.84
CA ALA A 169 16.13 4.20 8.80
C ALA A 169 15.13 5.36 8.96
N ALA A 170 14.65 5.60 10.19
CA ALA A 170 13.76 6.73 10.48
C ALA A 170 14.43 8.09 10.23
N GLU A 171 15.71 8.23 10.55
CA GLU A 171 16.50 9.43 10.30
C GLU A 171 16.70 9.67 8.78
N ILE A 172 16.94 8.62 7.99
CA ILE A 172 17.00 8.70 6.52
C ILE A 172 15.63 9.13 5.94
N ALA A 173 14.54 8.50 6.40
CA ALA A 173 13.19 8.79 5.95
C ALA A 173 12.75 10.22 6.34
N SER A 174 13.08 10.67 7.55
CA SER A 174 12.87 12.04 8.07
C SER A 174 13.43 13.09 7.09
N ARG A 175 14.70 12.97 6.71
CA ARG A 175 15.33 13.88 5.74
C ARG A 175 14.65 13.87 4.38
N LYS A 176 14.13 12.72 3.94
CA LYS A 176 13.46 12.58 2.64
C LYS A 176 12.05 13.14 2.62
N LEU A 177 11.32 12.96 3.72
CA LEU A 177 9.90 13.30 3.85
C LEU A 177 9.68 14.70 4.44
N GLY A 178 10.70 15.30 5.04
CA GLY A 178 10.58 16.61 5.71
C GLY A 178 9.78 16.56 7.02
N LEU A 179 9.65 15.37 7.61
CA LEU A 179 9.00 15.14 8.91
C LEU A 179 10.06 14.94 9.99
N SER A 180 9.72 15.17 11.26
CA SER A 180 10.67 14.91 12.35
C SER A 180 11.00 13.41 12.46
N LYS A 181 12.22 13.07 12.89
CA LYS A 181 12.62 11.68 13.20
C LYS A 181 11.64 11.03 14.16
N GLU A 182 11.18 11.77 15.18
CA GLU A 182 10.19 11.32 16.16
C GLU A 182 8.85 10.94 15.50
N THR A 183 8.36 11.75 14.55
CA THR A 183 7.12 11.44 13.79
C THR A 183 7.28 10.15 12.99
N ILE A 184 8.45 9.96 12.36
CA ILE A 184 8.72 8.75 11.59
C ILE A 184 8.83 7.53 12.49
N LEU A 185 9.54 7.63 13.62
CA LEU A 185 9.65 6.54 14.60
C LEU A 185 8.26 6.17 15.14
N TYR A 186 7.48 7.15 15.57
CA TYR A 186 6.10 6.94 16.01
C TYR A 186 5.28 6.23 14.91
N SER A 187 5.42 6.66 13.66
CA SER A 187 4.76 5.99 12.53
C SER A 187 5.20 4.54 12.34
N MET A 188 6.50 4.26 12.44
CA MET A 188 7.04 2.91 12.27
C MET A 188 6.55 1.98 13.39
N GLU A 189 6.54 2.47 14.63
CA GLU A 189 6.10 1.73 15.82
C GLU A 189 4.59 1.48 15.85
N ASN A 190 3.78 2.43 15.35
CA ASN A 190 2.32 2.35 15.43
C ASN A 190 1.66 1.80 14.16
N SER A 191 2.37 1.69 13.02
CA SER A 191 1.83 1.01 11.84
C SER A 191 1.81 -0.51 11.98
N ASP A 192 1.04 -1.20 11.16
CA ASP A 192 1.13 -2.66 10.96
C ASP A 192 1.95 -3.05 9.72
N THR A 193 2.76 -2.12 9.21
CA THR A 193 3.60 -2.35 8.03
C THR A 193 4.55 -3.50 8.30
N THR A 194 4.58 -4.49 7.42
CA THR A 194 5.64 -5.50 7.41
C THR A 194 6.49 -5.28 6.16
N TYR A 195 7.76 -4.91 6.36
CA TYR A 195 8.71 -4.76 5.27
C TYR A 195 9.10 -6.15 4.76
N ILE A 196 8.91 -6.39 3.46
CA ILE A 196 9.21 -7.68 2.85
C ILE A 196 9.87 -7.44 1.50
N HIS A 197 10.73 -8.36 1.07
CA HIS A 197 11.39 -8.26 -0.22
C HIS A 197 10.99 -9.40 -1.19
N ASN A 198 10.43 -10.50 -0.66
CA ASN A 198 10.13 -11.68 -1.45
C ASN A 198 8.85 -11.52 -2.30
N PRO A 199 8.94 -11.50 -3.64
CA PRO A 199 7.78 -11.35 -4.51
C PRO A 199 6.86 -12.60 -4.47
N ASN A 200 7.35 -13.75 -4.00
CA ASN A 200 6.52 -14.95 -3.87
C ASN A 200 5.43 -14.78 -2.80
N ASP A 201 5.66 -13.95 -1.78
CA ASP A 201 4.75 -13.77 -0.65
C ASP A 201 3.50 -12.97 -1.03
N ILE A 202 3.54 -12.27 -2.18
CA ILE A 202 2.45 -11.40 -2.64
C ILE A 202 1.61 -11.99 -3.79
N ILE A 203 1.94 -13.19 -4.28
CA ILE A 203 1.31 -13.78 -5.49
C ILE A 203 -0.21 -13.83 -5.38
N VAL A 204 -0.74 -14.36 -4.26
CA VAL A 204 -2.19 -14.53 -4.07
C VAL A 204 -2.93 -13.18 -4.06
N TYR A 205 -2.33 -12.15 -3.49
CA TYR A 205 -2.92 -10.81 -3.45
C TYR A 205 -2.87 -10.14 -4.83
N MET A 206 -1.78 -10.35 -5.58
CA MET A 206 -1.67 -9.85 -6.96
C MET A 206 -2.72 -10.47 -7.89
N GLU A 207 -3.05 -11.75 -7.72
CA GLU A 207 -4.13 -12.39 -8.48
C GLU A 207 -5.51 -11.86 -8.08
N ALA A 208 -5.74 -11.63 -6.78
CA ALA A 208 -6.97 -10.99 -6.31
C ALA A 208 -7.10 -9.56 -6.85
N TYR A 209 -6.01 -8.79 -6.87
CA TYR A 209 -5.95 -7.46 -7.45
C TYR A 209 -6.25 -7.46 -8.95
N ALA A 210 -5.66 -8.40 -9.69
CA ALA A 210 -5.91 -8.55 -11.12
C ALA A 210 -7.37 -8.91 -11.41
N LYS A 211 -7.99 -9.75 -10.58
CA LYS A 211 -9.41 -10.10 -10.69
C LYS A 211 -10.30 -8.88 -10.51
N GLU A 212 -10.08 -8.09 -9.46
CA GLU A 212 -10.88 -6.88 -9.24
C GLU A 212 -10.75 -5.90 -10.41
N HIS A 213 -9.53 -5.66 -10.92
CA HIS A 213 -9.33 -4.76 -12.05
C HIS A 213 -10.07 -5.23 -13.31
N TYR A 214 -10.15 -6.54 -13.51
CA TYR A 214 -10.93 -7.12 -14.60
C TYR A 214 -12.45 -6.94 -14.38
N ASP A 215 -12.94 -7.23 -13.18
CA ASP A 215 -14.36 -7.09 -12.83
C ASP A 215 -14.83 -5.62 -12.92
N LEU A 216 -13.95 -4.65 -12.59
CA LEU A 216 -14.18 -3.21 -12.75
C LEU A 216 -14.05 -2.72 -14.20
N GLY A 217 -13.59 -3.55 -15.13
CA GLY A 217 -13.38 -3.18 -16.53
C GLY A 217 -12.13 -2.33 -16.78
N TYR A 218 -11.19 -2.27 -15.84
CA TYR A 218 -9.91 -1.55 -15.99
C TYR A 218 -8.89 -2.33 -16.83
N THR A 219 -9.04 -3.65 -16.95
CA THR A 219 -8.28 -4.48 -17.88
C THR A 219 -9.19 -5.18 -18.88
N LYS A 220 -8.68 -5.42 -20.09
CA LYS A 220 -9.37 -6.15 -21.16
C LYS A 220 -9.37 -7.67 -20.94
N LYS A 221 -8.38 -8.17 -20.19
CA LYS A 221 -8.26 -9.58 -19.80
C LYS A 221 -7.96 -9.69 -18.32
N LEU A 222 -8.30 -10.86 -17.77
CA LEU A 222 -7.87 -11.27 -16.44
C LEU A 222 -6.37 -11.62 -16.50
N LEU A 223 -5.53 -10.74 -15.95
CA LEU A 223 -4.10 -11.00 -15.80
C LEU A 223 -3.85 -12.02 -14.68
N THR A 224 -2.81 -12.82 -14.83
CA THR A 224 -2.33 -13.79 -13.84
C THR A 224 -1.09 -13.29 -13.14
N ALA A 225 -0.66 -13.94 -12.05
CA ALA A 225 0.63 -13.63 -11.43
C ALA A 225 1.80 -13.72 -12.42
N LYS A 226 1.76 -14.63 -13.40
CA LYS A 226 2.80 -14.75 -14.44
C LYS A 226 2.85 -13.54 -15.37
N ASP A 227 1.71 -12.88 -15.60
CA ASP A 227 1.66 -11.65 -16.38
C ASP A 227 2.28 -10.47 -15.62
N LEU A 228 2.23 -10.49 -14.28
CA LEU A 228 2.57 -9.35 -13.42
C LEU A 228 3.95 -9.45 -12.77
N ILE A 229 4.37 -10.65 -12.37
CA ILE A 229 5.53 -10.91 -11.52
C ILE A 229 6.57 -11.76 -12.27
N ASP A 230 7.85 -11.44 -12.08
CA ASP A 230 8.99 -12.27 -12.45
C ASP A 230 9.84 -12.56 -11.21
N THR A 231 9.69 -13.78 -10.66
CA THR A 231 10.41 -14.20 -9.46
C THR A 231 11.81 -14.75 -9.78
N LYS A 232 12.13 -15.02 -11.05
CA LYS A 232 13.33 -15.78 -11.41
C LYS A 232 14.60 -15.07 -10.96
N LEU A 233 14.72 -13.78 -11.29
CA LEU A 233 15.91 -13.01 -10.93
C LEU A 233 16.04 -12.82 -9.42
N TYR A 234 14.92 -12.71 -8.71
CA TYR A 234 14.91 -12.69 -7.26
C TYR A 234 15.40 -14.01 -6.65
N ASP A 235 14.83 -15.14 -7.08
CA ASP A 235 15.19 -16.47 -6.58
C ASP A 235 16.67 -16.80 -6.87
N GLU A 236 17.21 -16.36 -8.00
CA GLU A 236 18.64 -16.49 -8.34
C GLU A 236 19.55 -15.60 -7.47
N THR A 237 19.03 -14.49 -6.94
CA THR A 237 19.77 -13.53 -6.12
C THR A 237 19.89 -14.02 -4.69
N VAL A 238 18.79 -14.49 -4.09
CA VAL A 238 18.75 -14.90 -2.67
C VAL A 238 19.27 -16.32 -2.39
N LYS A 239 19.51 -17.13 -3.43
CA LYS A 239 20.12 -18.46 -3.31
C LYS A 239 21.65 -18.46 -3.14
N LYS A 240 22.30 -17.30 -3.35
CA LYS A 240 23.76 -17.14 -3.27
C LYS A 240 24.16 -16.63 -1.89
#